data_AF-A0A857CBS5-F1
#
_entry.id   AF-A0A857CBS5-F1
#
_cell.length_a   1.000
_cell.length_b   1.000
_cell.length_c   1.000
_cell.angle_alpha   90.00
_cell.angle_beta   90.00
_cell.angle_gamma   90.00
#
_symmetry.space_group_name_H-M   'P 1'
#
loop_
_entity.id
_entity.type
_entity.pdbx_description
1 polymer ?
#
loop_
_entity_poly.entity_id
_entity_poly.type
_entity_poly.pdbx_seq_one_letter_code
_entity_poly.pdbx_strand_id
1 'polypeptide(L)'
;MHRPAFFALSALLAVLVAASPALAKTKAGITPLSVCSSKGEWDKLNRTLQTRAQAYNFEFVGRVDKNNPNRQDKRAAARSALASSKKGQPVDVDCRPLPGGTVLVDDTGGFSGYMCVRAPKWSSCGWIHKRYFTDHFGATSDPKVWRRSPRQEFLFLYR
;
A
#
# COMPACT_ATOMS: atom_id res chain seq x y z
N MET A 1 49.31 -11.55 37.07
CA MET A 1 48.16 -12.48 37.22
C MET A 1 46.91 -11.66 37.54
N HIS A 2 45.81 -11.94 36.83
CA HIS A 2 44.41 -11.46 36.99
C HIS A 2 43.83 -10.67 35.79
N ARG A 3 43.24 -11.41 34.84
CA ARG A 3 41.91 -11.10 34.24
C ARG A 3 40.85 -11.36 35.33
N PRO A 4 39.66 -10.71 35.37
CA PRO A 4 38.65 -10.62 34.29
C PRO A 4 37.94 -9.23 34.31
N ALA A 5 36.84 -8.88 33.65
CA ALA A 5 35.79 -9.60 32.95
C ALA A 5 35.23 -8.66 31.86
N PHE A 6 35.00 -9.22 30.68
CA PHE A 6 34.13 -8.64 29.65
C PHE A 6 32.69 -8.64 30.19
N PHE A 7 32.07 -7.46 30.33
CA PHE A 7 30.62 -7.35 30.41
C PHE A 7 30.10 -6.74 29.12
N ALA A 8 29.79 -7.62 28.16
CA ALA A 8 28.95 -7.30 27.02
C ALA A 8 27.50 -7.18 27.50
N LEU A 9 27.03 -5.95 27.76
CA LEU A 9 25.61 -5.68 27.92
C LEU A 9 24.96 -5.63 26.53
N SER A 10 24.59 -6.80 26.03
CA SER A 10 23.74 -6.94 24.85
C SER A 10 22.27 -6.98 25.24
N ALA A 11 21.48 -6.23 24.47
CA ALA A 11 20.04 -6.38 24.22
C ALA A 11 19.11 -5.98 25.40
N LEU A 12 18.04 -5.21 25.22
CA LEU A 12 16.99 -5.35 24.22
C LEU A 12 16.31 -3.99 23.96
N LEU A 13 16.56 -3.39 22.80
CA LEU A 13 15.55 -2.48 22.22
C LEU A 13 14.48 -3.34 21.58
N ALA A 14 13.37 -3.54 22.28
CA ALA A 14 12.14 -4.06 21.69
C ALA A 14 11.59 -3.01 20.72
N VAL A 15 12.04 -3.08 19.46
CA VAL A 15 11.38 -2.37 18.36
C VAL A 15 9.99 -2.99 18.23
N LEU A 16 8.98 -2.28 18.73
CA LEU A 16 7.60 -2.49 18.32
C LEU A 16 7.56 -2.28 16.80
N VAL A 17 7.67 -3.37 16.05
CA VAL A 17 7.19 -3.42 14.67
C VAL A 17 5.69 -3.24 14.77
N ALA A 18 5.26 -1.99 14.78
CA ALA A 18 3.91 -1.65 14.35
C ALA A 18 3.76 -2.37 13.01
N ALA A 19 2.87 -3.35 12.95
CA ALA A 19 2.47 -3.94 11.70
C ALA A 19 1.82 -2.81 10.92
N SER A 20 2.64 -2.10 10.16
CA SER A 20 2.19 -1.18 9.16
C SER A 20 1.15 -1.91 8.31
N PRO A 21 0.17 -1.22 7.75
CA PRO A 21 -0.46 -1.72 6.54
C PRO A 21 0.63 -1.70 5.47
N ALA A 22 1.55 -2.68 5.56
CA ALA A 22 2.51 -3.02 4.54
C ALA A 22 1.69 -3.06 3.27
N LEU A 23 2.13 -2.28 2.29
CA LEU A 23 1.71 -2.44 0.93
C LEU A 23 1.73 -3.94 0.65
N ALA A 24 0.55 -4.55 0.60
CA ALA A 24 0.43 -5.88 0.08
C ALA A 24 0.76 -5.71 -1.39
N LYS A 25 2.03 -5.91 -1.74
CA LYS A 25 2.47 -6.25 -3.09
C LYS A 25 1.65 -7.50 -3.43
N THR A 26 0.47 -7.29 -3.99
CA THR A 26 -0.26 -8.34 -4.70
C THR A 26 0.70 -8.88 -5.76
N LYS A 27 0.53 -10.12 -6.20
CA LYS A 27 1.49 -10.81 -7.10
C LYS A 27 1.78 -10.09 -8.45
N ALA A 28 1.14 -8.94 -8.71
CA ALA A 28 1.38 -8.03 -9.83
C ALA A 28 1.77 -6.58 -9.43
N GLY A 29 2.01 -6.27 -8.15
CA GLY A 29 2.33 -4.90 -7.69
C GLY A 29 1.17 -3.91 -7.77
N ILE A 30 -0.06 -4.39 -7.98
CA ILE A 30 -1.26 -3.56 -8.10
C ILE A 30 -1.70 -3.13 -6.70
N THR A 31 -1.70 -1.81 -6.50
CA THR A 31 -2.04 -1.08 -5.27
C THR A 31 -3.09 0.00 -5.59
N PRO A 32 -3.66 0.73 -4.61
CA PRO A 32 -4.54 1.86 -4.90
C PRO A 32 -3.85 2.99 -5.71
N LEU A 33 -2.51 3.01 -5.75
CA LEU A 33 -1.70 3.89 -6.59
C LEU A 33 -1.56 3.36 -8.03
N SER A 34 -2.29 2.32 -8.41
CA SER A 34 -2.36 1.85 -9.79
C SER A 34 -3.29 2.75 -10.59
N VAL A 35 -3.05 2.78 -11.90
CA VAL A 35 -3.99 3.34 -12.85
C VAL A 35 -4.71 2.21 -13.58
N CYS A 36 -5.94 2.44 -13.99
CA CYS A 36 -6.78 1.44 -14.65
C CYS A 36 -7.25 1.92 -16.02
N SER A 37 -7.66 1.00 -16.90
CA SER A 37 -8.16 1.37 -18.23
C SER A 37 -9.47 2.17 -18.18
N SER A 38 -10.23 2.05 -17.09
CA SER A 38 -11.44 2.84 -16.84
C SER A 38 -11.59 3.25 -15.36
N LYS A 39 -12.47 4.22 -15.10
CA LYS A 39 -12.87 4.62 -13.73
C LYS A 39 -13.52 3.47 -12.96
N GLY A 40 -14.37 2.69 -13.64
CA GLY A 40 -15.05 1.53 -13.05
C GLY A 40 -14.09 0.41 -12.63
N GLU A 41 -13.03 0.16 -13.41
CA GLU A 41 -11.96 -0.78 -13.04
C GLU A 41 -11.19 -0.29 -11.80
N TRP A 42 -10.94 1.02 -11.71
CA TRP A 42 -10.32 1.59 -10.51
C TRP A 42 -11.22 1.46 -9.27
N ASP A 43 -12.53 1.70 -9.42
CA ASP A 43 -13.50 1.49 -8.34
C ASP A 43 -13.55 0.03 -7.88
N LYS A 44 -13.57 -0.91 -8.83
CA LYS A 44 -13.51 -2.36 -8.55
C LYS A 44 -12.24 -2.72 -7.79
N LEU A 45 -11.10 -2.18 -8.20
CA LEU A 45 -9.81 -2.38 -7.52
C LEU A 45 -9.87 -1.86 -6.08
N ASN A 46 -10.19 -0.58 -5.91
CA ASN A 46 -10.18 0.09 -4.62
C ASN A 46 -11.17 -0.56 -3.65
N ARG A 47 -12.41 -0.84 -4.09
CA ARG A 47 -13.41 -1.54 -3.27
C ARG A 47 -12.92 -2.91 -2.84
N THR A 48 -12.35 -3.69 -3.77
CA THR A 48 -11.85 -5.03 -3.46
C THR A 48 -10.71 -4.97 -2.43
N LEU A 49 -9.75 -4.06 -2.60
CA LEU A 49 -8.64 -3.90 -1.66
C LEU A 49 -9.12 -3.46 -0.27
N GLN A 50 -10.05 -2.50 -0.21
CA GLN A 50 -10.64 -2.03 1.04
C GLN A 50 -11.40 -3.15 1.78
N THR A 51 -12.27 -3.88 1.08
CA THR A 51 -13.01 -5.01 1.67
C THR A 51 -12.07 -6.08 2.21
N ARG A 52 -11.04 -6.45 1.44
CA ARG A 52 -10.05 -7.46 1.89
C ARG A 52 -9.21 -6.96 3.07
N ALA A 53 -8.86 -5.67 3.09
CA ALA A 53 -8.14 -5.07 4.21
C ALA A 53 -8.98 -5.02 5.49
N GLN A 54 -10.27 -4.68 5.38
CA GLN A 54 -11.20 -4.70 6.51
C GLN A 54 -11.39 -6.13 7.05
N ALA A 55 -11.64 -7.11 6.17
CA ALA A 55 -11.74 -8.51 6.55
C ALA A 55 -10.47 -9.01 7.24
N TYR A 56 -9.28 -8.64 6.73
CA TYR A 56 -8.01 -8.97 7.37
C TYR A 56 -7.93 -8.41 8.79
N ASN A 57 -8.28 -7.13 8.99
CA ASN A 57 -8.20 -6.50 10.31
C ASN A 57 -9.15 -7.16 11.30
N PHE A 58 -10.39 -7.44 10.88
CA PHE A 58 -11.37 -8.13 11.72
C PHE A 58 -10.89 -9.53 12.12
N GLU A 59 -10.44 -10.33 11.14
CA GLU A 59 -9.90 -11.67 11.37
C GLU A 59 -8.66 -11.66 12.27
N PHE A 60 -7.75 -10.72 12.03
CA PHE A 60 -6.53 -10.60 12.82
C PHE A 60 -6.84 -10.25 14.27
N VAL A 61 -7.65 -9.21 14.51
CA VAL A 61 -8.05 -8.78 15.85
C VAL A 61 -8.75 -9.91 16.59
N GLY A 62 -9.74 -10.55 15.95
CA GLY A 62 -10.47 -11.67 16.54
C GLY A 62 -9.55 -12.82 16.96
N ARG A 63 -8.46 -13.09 16.22
CA ARG A 63 -7.51 -14.18 16.51
C ARG A 63 -6.50 -13.85 17.61
N VAL A 64 -6.16 -12.59 17.81
CA VAL A 64 -5.20 -12.18 18.85
C VAL A 64 -5.86 -11.70 20.15
N ASP A 65 -7.18 -11.52 20.12
CA ASP A 65 -8.00 -11.13 21.27
C ASP A 65 -7.73 -12.05 22.47
N LYS A 66 -7.58 -11.44 23.65
CA LYS A 66 -7.30 -12.15 24.91
C LYS A 66 -8.45 -13.06 25.33
N ASN A 67 -9.67 -12.75 24.91
CA ASN A 67 -10.89 -13.48 25.23
C ASN A 67 -11.20 -14.60 24.23
N ASN A 68 -10.41 -14.75 23.15
CA ASN A 68 -10.59 -15.83 22.21
C ASN A 68 -10.08 -17.15 22.80
N PRO A 69 -10.92 -18.20 22.98
CA PRO A 69 -10.47 -19.49 23.49
C PRO A 69 -9.45 -20.18 22.57
N ASN A 70 -9.45 -19.83 21.28
CA ASN A 70 -8.52 -20.31 20.25
C ASN A 70 -7.47 -19.24 19.89
N ARG A 71 -7.09 -18.39 20.85
CA ARG A 71 -6.13 -17.31 20.65
C ARG A 71 -4.85 -17.82 20.00
N GLN A 72 -4.42 -17.12 18.95
CA GLN A 72 -3.19 -17.42 18.22
C GLN A 72 -2.09 -16.42 18.60
N ASP A 73 -0.83 -16.82 18.44
CA ASP A 73 0.27 -15.85 18.43
C ASP A 73 0.12 -14.89 17.24
N LYS A 74 0.69 -13.69 17.35
CA LYS A 74 0.53 -12.64 16.33
C LYS A 74 0.97 -13.10 14.92
N ARG A 75 1.98 -13.96 14.81
CA ARG A 75 2.51 -14.41 13.52
C ARG A 75 1.63 -15.49 12.90
N ALA A 76 1.08 -16.41 13.69
CA ALA A 76 0.06 -17.34 13.22
C ALA A 76 -1.25 -16.62 12.87
N ALA A 77 -1.71 -15.71 13.71
CA ALA A 77 -2.90 -14.91 13.47
C ALA A 77 -2.81 -14.11 12.16
N ALA A 78 -1.67 -13.46 11.90
CA ALA A 78 -1.45 -12.73 10.64
C ALA A 78 -1.50 -13.65 9.42
N ARG A 79 -0.87 -14.83 9.47
CA ARG A 79 -0.89 -15.80 8.36
C ARG A 79 -2.31 -16.33 8.11
N SER A 80 -3.03 -16.70 9.17
CA SER A 80 -4.42 -17.16 9.08
C SER A 80 -5.34 -16.08 8.52
N ALA A 81 -5.23 -14.85 9.02
CA ALA A 81 -6.02 -13.72 8.56
C ALA A 81 -5.72 -13.35 7.11
N LEU A 82 -4.46 -13.44 6.65
CA LEU A 82 -4.10 -13.23 5.24
C LEU A 82 -4.77 -14.26 4.33
N ALA A 83 -4.77 -15.53 4.75
CA ALA A 83 -5.38 -16.63 4.00
C ALA A 83 -6.90 -16.47 3.91
N SER A 84 -7.58 -16.17 5.03
CA SER A 84 -9.05 -16.05 5.08
C SER A 84 -9.56 -14.80 4.35
N SER A 85 -8.89 -13.66 4.51
CA SER A 85 -9.32 -12.38 3.92
C SER A 85 -8.95 -12.20 2.45
N LYS A 86 -8.11 -13.08 1.88
CA LYS A 86 -7.56 -12.96 0.52
C LYS A 86 -6.81 -11.64 0.27
N LYS A 87 -6.37 -10.92 1.31
CA LYS A 87 -5.68 -9.62 1.20
C LYS A 87 -4.44 -9.66 0.30
N GLY A 88 -3.71 -10.77 0.26
CA GLY A 88 -2.54 -10.96 -0.61
C GLY A 88 -2.85 -11.45 -2.03
N GLN A 89 -4.09 -11.83 -2.33
CA GLN A 89 -4.46 -12.42 -3.61
C GLN A 89 -4.53 -11.35 -4.72
N PRO A 90 -4.28 -11.71 -5.99
CA PRO A 90 -4.53 -10.83 -7.12
C PRO A 90 -5.98 -10.32 -7.15
N VAL A 91 -6.16 -9.16 -7.77
CA VAL A 91 -7.48 -8.60 -8.10
C VAL A 91 -7.62 -8.70 -9.60
N ASP A 92 -8.75 -9.24 -10.06
CA ASP A 92 -9.09 -9.33 -11.48
C ASP A 92 -9.58 -7.96 -11.96
N VAL A 93 -8.64 -7.13 -12.37
CA VAL A 93 -8.87 -5.77 -12.89
C VAL A 93 -7.86 -5.43 -13.97
N ASP A 94 -8.28 -4.61 -14.93
CA ASP A 94 -7.38 -4.06 -15.95
C ASP A 94 -6.69 -2.80 -15.44
N CYS A 95 -5.74 -3.03 -14.54
CA CYS A 95 -4.94 -1.99 -13.90
C CYS A 95 -3.45 -2.31 -13.97
N ARG A 96 -2.64 -1.25 -14.01
CA ARG A 96 -1.18 -1.35 -13.98
C ARG A 96 -0.60 -0.41 -12.93
N PRO A 97 0.50 -0.80 -12.25
CA PRO A 97 1.16 0.07 -11.28
C PRO A 97 1.62 1.38 -11.94
N LEU A 98 1.34 2.51 -11.30
CA LEU A 98 1.89 3.80 -11.72
C LEU A 98 3.35 3.88 -11.27
N PRO A 99 4.33 4.03 -12.19
CA PRO A 99 5.73 4.14 -11.80
C PRO A 99 5.96 5.40 -10.95
N GLY A 100 6.98 5.35 -10.11
CA GLY A 100 7.49 6.54 -9.41
C GLY A 100 8.13 7.54 -10.37
N GLY A 101 8.39 8.74 -9.87
CA GLY A 101 9.04 9.81 -10.64
C GLY A 101 8.05 10.78 -11.28
N THR A 102 8.27 11.10 -12.55
CA THR A 102 7.48 12.09 -13.29
C THR A 102 6.38 11.41 -14.09
N VAL A 103 5.17 11.98 -14.08
CA VAL A 103 4.01 11.55 -14.86
C VAL A 103 3.34 12.74 -15.53
N LEU A 104 2.65 12.50 -16.63
CA LEU A 104 1.82 13.46 -17.34
C LEU A 104 0.37 13.31 -16.90
N VAL A 105 -0.32 14.42 -16.71
CA VAL A 105 -1.76 14.46 -16.49
C VAL A 105 -2.41 14.86 -17.80
N ASP A 106 -3.03 13.88 -18.45
CA ASP A 106 -3.73 14.07 -19.72
C ASP A 106 -5.13 14.65 -19.46
N ASP A 107 -5.76 14.32 -18.31
CA ASP A 107 -7.02 14.91 -17.85
C ASP A 107 -7.02 15.09 -16.31
N THR A 108 -7.37 16.29 -15.85
CA THR A 108 -7.48 16.63 -14.41
C THR A 108 -8.80 16.18 -13.80
N GLY A 109 -9.75 15.70 -14.61
CA GLY A 109 -10.95 15.02 -14.16
C GLY A 109 -12.17 15.89 -13.92
N GLY A 110 -12.02 17.22 -13.92
CA GLY A 110 -13.09 18.15 -13.57
C GLY A 110 -13.86 17.71 -12.31
N PHE A 111 -15.19 17.59 -12.43
CA PHE A 111 -16.11 17.14 -11.38
C PHE A 111 -16.15 15.61 -11.16
N SER A 112 -15.51 14.81 -12.02
CA SER A 112 -15.65 13.35 -11.97
C SER A 112 -14.89 12.69 -10.81
N GLY A 113 -13.98 13.40 -10.14
CA GLY A 113 -13.18 12.85 -9.05
C GLY A 113 -12.03 11.93 -9.48
N TYR A 114 -11.82 11.76 -10.79
CA TYR A 114 -10.80 10.89 -11.39
C TYR A 114 -9.86 11.65 -12.29
N MET A 115 -8.57 11.35 -12.25
CA MET A 115 -7.57 11.92 -13.15
C MET A 115 -7.12 10.86 -14.15
N CYS A 116 -6.87 11.27 -15.40
CA CYS A 116 -6.20 10.42 -16.39
C CYS A 116 -4.72 10.78 -16.42
N VAL A 117 -3.88 9.84 -16.01
CA VAL A 117 -2.44 10.06 -15.85
C VAL A 117 -1.64 9.03 -16.63
N ARG A 118 -0.49 9.45 -17.13
CA ARG A 118 0.33 8.69 -18.06
C ARG A 118 1.79 8.79 -17.68
N ALA A 119 2.43 7.64 -17.49
CA ALA A 119 3.89 7.62 -17.33
C ALA A 119 4.58 7.96 -18.66
N PRO A 120 5.82 8.47 -18.62
CA PRO A 120 6.64 8.63 -19.81
C PRO A 120 6.71 7.30 -20.58
N LYS A 121 6.55 7.36 -21.91
CA LYS A 121 6.54 6.21 -22.84
C LYS A 121 5.27 5.34 -22.83
N TRP A 122 4.25 5.66 -22.04
CA TRP A 122 2.96 5.00 -22.21
C TRP A 122 2.20 5.60 -23.40
N SER A 123 1.54 4.73 -24.18
CA SER A 123 0.72 5.13 -25.34
C SER A 123 -0.63 5.73 -24.93
N SER A 124 -1.15 5.36 -23.76
CA SER A 124 -2.44 5.81 -23.24
C SER A 124 -2.34 6.16 -21.75
N CYS A 125 -3.17 7.11 -21.32
CA CYS A 125 -3.35 7.38 -19.89
C CYS A 125 -4.17 6.26 -19.23
N GLY A 126 -4.04 6.15 -17.92
CA GLY A 126 -4.93 5.33 -17.10
C GLY A 126 -5.59 6.19 -16.03
N TRP A 127 -6.76 5.73 -15.59
CA TRP A 127 -7.60 6.41 -14.63
C TRP A 127 -7.21 6.05 -13.20
N ILE A 128 -7.14 7.07 -12.35
CA ILE A 128 -6.90 6.96 -10.91
C ILE A 128 -7.76 7.99 -10.18
N HIS A 129 -8.23 7.66 -8.98
CA HIS A 129 -8.98 8.61 -8.18
C HIS A 129 -8.10 9.80 -7.77
N LYS A 130 -8.63 11.02 -7.95
CA LYS A 130 -7.90 12.28 -7.75
C LYS A 130 -7.23 12.36 -6.40
N ARG A 131 -7.96 12.04 -5.32
CA ARG A 131 -7.40 12.07 -3.96
C ARG A 131 -6.19 11.14 -3.80
N TYR A 132 -6.30 9.89 -4.26
CA TYR A 132 -5.19 8.94 -4.19
C TYR A 132 -3.99 9.41 -5.01
N PHE A 133 -4.23 10.04 -6.15
CA PHE A 133 -3.14 10.59 -6.96
C PHE A 133 -2.47 11.81 -6.29
N THR A 134 -3.25 12.81 -5.86
CA THR A 134 -2.75 14.05 -5.25
C THR A 134 -2.12 13.82 -3.88
N ASP A 135 -2.49 12.75 -3.19
CA ASP A 135 -1.81 12.35 -1.96
C ASP A 135 -0.35 11.97 -2.24
N HIS A 136 0.00 11.50 -3.45
CA HIS A 136 1.34 10.99 -3.78
C HIS A 136 2.13 11.84 -4.78
N PHE A 137 1.44 12.60 -5.62
CA PHE A 137 2.03 13.41 -6.68
C PHE A 137 1.69 14.88 -6.48
N GLY A 138 2.65 15.75 -6.78
CA GLY A 138 2.46 17.20 -6.83
C GLY A 138 2.70 17.74 -8.24
N ALA A 139 1.91 18.75 -8.62
CA ALA A 139 2.14 19.50 -9.85
C ALA A 139 3.51 20.19 -9.81
N THR A 140 4.21 20.21 -10.95
CA THR A 140 5.41 21.02 -11.14
C THR A 140 5.04 22.44 -11.59
N SER A 141 6.00 23.24 -12.03
CA SER A 141 5.73 24.52 -12.69
C SER A 141 4.88 24.37 -13.97
N ASP A 142 5.00 23.22 -14.65
CA ASP A 142 4.05 22.83 -15.69
C ASP A 142 2.89 22.06 -15.04
N PRO A 143 1.64 22.57 -15.12
CA PRO A 143 0.47 21.94 -14.49
C PRO A 143 0.09 20.57 -15.09
N LYS A 144 0.60 20.22 -16.28
CA LYS A 144 0.43 18.90 -16.89
C LYS A 144 1.49 17.91 -16.45
N VAL A 145 2.58 18.36 -15.83
CA VAL A 145 3.68 17.51 -15.38
C VAL A 145 3.64 17.42 -13.87
N TRP A 146 3.53 16.20 -13.37
CA TRP A 146 3.44 15.91 -11.94
C TRP A 146 4.60 15.01 -11.52
N ARG A 147 5.13 15.25 -10.32
CA ARG A 147 6.20 14.44 -9.75
C ARG A 147 5.76 13.81 -8.44
N ARG A 148 6.19 12.57 -8.24
CA ARG A 148 6.01 11.87 -6.97
C ARG A 148 6.78 12.60 -5.87
N SER A 149 6.13 12.86 -4.75
CA SER A 149 6.77 13.56 -3.63
C SER A 149 7.80 12.66 -2.93
N PRO A 150 9.09 13.05 -2.86
CA PRO A 150 10.14 12.23 -2.22
C PRO A 150 10.00 12.15 -0.69
N ARG A 151 9.30 13.10 -0.05
CA ARG A 151 8.97 13.01 1.39
C ARG A 151 8.11 11.79 1.73
N GLN A 152 7.41 11.25 0.74
CA GLN A 152 6.65 10.02 0.90
C GLN A 152 7.43 8.77 0.50
N GLU A 153 8.65 8.87 -0.04
CA GLU A 153 9.50 7.68 -0.23
C GLU A 153 10.04 7.14 1.11
N PHE A 154 10.35 8.04 2.07
CA PHE A 154 10.81 7.67 3.40
C PHE A 154 9.73 6.99 4.25
N LEU A 155 8.46 7.36 4.07
CA LEU A 155 7.34 6.67 4.75
C LEU A 155 7.08 5.27 4.20
N PHE A 156 7.68 4.88 3.08
CA PHE A 156 7.50 3.58 2.43
C PHE A 156 8.67 2.61 2.67
N LEU A 157 9.83 3.11 3.11
CA LEU A 157 10.93 2.26 3.58
C LEU A 157 10.76 1.87 5.06
N TYR A 158 9.97 2.63 5.82
CA TYR A 158 9.84 2.49 7.28
C TYR A 158 8.40 2.24 7.77
N ARG A 159 7.45 1.93 6.87
CA ARG A 159 6.15 1.35 7.23
C ARG A 159 6.02 -0.07 6.68
#